data_AF-A0A258HHW0-F1
#
_entry.id   AF-A0A258HHW0-F1
#
_cell.length_a   1.000
_cell.length_b   1.000
_cell.length_c   1.000
_cell.angle_alpha   90.00
_cell.angle_beta   90.00
_cell.angle_gamma   90.00
#
_symmetry.space_group_name_H-M   'P 1'
#
loop_
_entity.id
_entity.type
_entity.pdbx_description
1 polymer ?
#
loop_
_entity_poly.entity_id
_entity_poly.type
_entity_poly.pdbx_seq_one_letter_code
_entity_poly.pdbx_strand_id
1 'polypeptide(L)'
;FGLLTVVADAIDRRRAGVALWASGTLLRQAPISFVLMIPSAAAAHLLTWWGWFVTSGGYGRERVVGDDNRLPGILGALPDSLQNWWAYQTAIYGYHVGESSPHNYEAPAIGWPLLLRPTYMHYRDLGDGTAEAITGIPNPLIWWGAVAAVITLLVLLAVRAVRGMRALPGPALPASGWAIAVVLVGVGAGWLPWLLYPDRTIFFFYTIVLTPFLVLALTVVLAAVLGPADAPPGRRTLGGAIVIGMLVLVVALSAFFLPLWTGIPTPIEQIQLRYWLPTWI
;
A
#
# COMPACT_ATOMS: atom_id res chain seq x y z
N PHE A 1 -10.90 4.70 -0.37
CA PHE A 1 -12.10 3.87 -0.15
C PHE A 1 -13.43 4.62 -0.20
N GLY A 2 -13.56 5.84 0.34
CA GLY A 2 -14.83 6.60 0.25
C GLY A 2 -15.35 6.80 -1.18
N LEU A 3 -14.47 7.20 -2.11
CA LEU A 3 -14.81 7.26 -3.54
C LEU A 3 -15.23 5.91 -4.12
N LEU A 4 -14.55 4.82 -3.73
CA LEU A 4 -14.92 3.47 -4.15
C LEU A 4 -16.33 3.11 -3.67
N THR A 5 -16.71 3.45 -2.44
CA THR A 5 -18.06 3.24 -1.92
C THR A 5 -19.11 4.00 -2.73
N VAL A 6 -18.84 5.25 -3.09
CA VAL A 6 -19.75 6.06 -3.94
C VAL A 6 -19.88 5.44 -5.34
N VAL A 7 -18.77 5.03 -5.94
CA VAL A 7 -18.78 4.39 -7.27
C VAL A 7 -19.52 3.05 -7.24
N ALA A 8 -19.31 2.24 -6.20
CA ALA A 8 -20.00 0.95 -6.06
C ALA A 8 -21.51 1.14 -5.91
N ASP A 9 -21.96 2.09 -5.08
CA ASP A 9 -23.40 2.41 -4.95
C ASP A 9 -24.01 2.88 -6.28
N ALA A 10 -23.30 3.70 -7.06
CA ALA A 10 -23.77 4.12 -8.38
C ALA A 10 -23.94 2.92 -9.33
N ILE A 11 -23.00 1.97 -9.32
CA ILE A 11 -23.05 0.76 -10.14
C ILE A 11 -24.22 -0.13 -9.72
N ASP A 12 -24.43 -0.32 -8.41
CA ASP A 12 -25.49 -1.18 -7.89
C ASP A 12 -26.88 -0.58 -8.15
N ARG A 13 -27.05 0.74 -8.01
CA ARG A 13 -28.29 1.44 -8.40
C ARG A 13 -28.58 1.32 -9.88
N ARG A 14 -27.55 1.44 -10.73
CA ARG A 14 -27.68 1.25 -12.17
C ARG A 14 -28.14 -0.18 -12.50
N ARG A 15 -27.57 -1.18 -11.83
CA ARG A 15 -27.97 -2.59 -11.99
C ARG A 15 -29.39 -2.87 -11.51
N ALA A 16 -29.84 -2.17 -10.46
CA ALA A 16 -31.19 -2.25 -9.93
C ALA A 16 -32.24 -1.48 -10.76
N GLY A 17 -31.84 -0.81 -11.86
CA GLY A 17 -32.77 -0.08 -12.73
C GLY A 17 -33.29 1.24 -12.14
N VAL A 18 -32.60 1.81 -11.14
CA VAL A 18 -32.98 3.10 -10.55
C VAL A 18 -32.81 4.21 -11.60
N ALA A 19 -33.90 4.92 -11.93
CA ALA A 19 -33.90 5.92 -13.01
C ALA A 19 -32.84 7.02 -12.83
N LEU A 20 -32.80 7.64 -11.65
CA LEU A 20 -31.84 8.68 -11.28
C LEU A 20 -30.64 8.09 -10.52
N TRP A 21 -30.10 6.97 -10.99
CA TRP A 21 -29.00 6.27 -10.30
C TRP A 21 -27.78 7.18 -10.04
N ALA A 22 -27.34 7.95 -11.04
CA ALA A 22 -26.15 8.79 -10.95
C ALA A 22 -26.36 10.00 -10.02
N SER A 23 -27.41 10.79 -10.26
CA SER A 23 -27.71 11.97 -9.45
C SER A 23 -28.17 11.61 -8.04
N GLY A 24 -28.91 10.50 -7.88
CA GLY A 24 -29.28 9.95 -6.58
C GLY A 24 -28.06 9.51 -5.76
N THR A 25 -27.07 8.85 -6.39
CA THR A 25 -25.82 8.54 -5.69
C THR A 25 -25.04 9.81 -5.34
N LEU A 26 -24.88 10.75 -6.27
CA LEU A 26 -24.06 11.94 -6.03
C LEU A 26 -24.66 12.90 -5.00
N LEU A 27 -25.97 13.17 -5.09
CA LEU A 27 -26.62 14.22 -4.31
C LEU A 27 -27.21 13.70 -2.99
N ARG A 28 -27.46 12.39 -2.87
CA ARG A 28 -28.06 11.80 -1.66
C ARG A 28 -27.10 10.83 -0.98
N GLN A 29 -26.57 9.85 -1.69
CA GLN A 29 -25.72 8.84 -1.07
C GLN A 29 -24.34 9.38 -0.69
N ALA A 30 -23.69 10.14 -1.57
CA ALA A 30 -22.33 10.62 -1.32
C ALA A 30 -22.25 11.53 -0.07
N PRO A 31 -23.19 12.47 0.17
CA PRO A 31 -23.22 13.22 1.43
C PRO A 31 -23.42 12.32 2.66
N ILE A 32 -24.30 11.31 2.59
CA ILE A 32 -24.50 10.35 3.69
C ILE A 32 -23.20 9.57 3.95
N SER A 33 -22.59 9.02 2.91
CA SER A 33 -21.31 8.31 3.00
C SER A 33 -20.20 9.20 3.56
N PHE A 34 -20.16 10.48 3.19
CA PHE A 34 -19.23 11.47 3.74
C PHE A 34 -19.45 11.65 5.25
N VAL A 35 -20.70 11.87 5.69
CA VAL A 35 -21.04 12.06 7.10
C VAL A 35 -20.79 10.80 7.93
N LEU A 36 -20.89 9.60 7.34
CA LEU A 36 -20.58 8.36 8.05
C LEU A 36 -19.06 8.08 8.13
N MET A 37 -18.32 8.40 7.06
CA MET A 37 -16.91 8.03 6.95
C MET A 37 -15.96 9.09 7.49
N ILE A 38 -16.19 10.37 7.22
CA ILE A 38 -15.24 11.43 7.58
C ILE A 38 -15.16 11.65 9.09
N PRO A 39 -16.28 11.73 9.85
CA PRO A 39 -16.21 11.85 11.29
C PRO A 39 -15.54 10.65 11.96
N SER A 40 -15.79 9.43 11.49
CA SER A 40 -15.14 8.23 12.02
C SER A 40 -13.64 8.19 11.70
N ALA A 41 -13.23 8.59 10.49
CA ALA A 41 -11.83 8.72 10.11
C ALA A 41 -11.12 9.84 10.90
N ALA A 42 -11.78 10.99 11.08
CA ALA A 42 -11.27 12.10 11.88
C ALA A 42 -11.12 11.70 13.35
N ALA A 43 -12.11 11.02 13.92
CA ALA A 43 -12.04 10.48 15.28
C ALA A 43 -10.89 9.48 15.42
N ALA A 44 -10.74 8.54 14.48
CA ALA A 44 -9.63 7.60 14.48
C ALA A 44 -8.27 8.32 14.41
N HIS A 45 -8.13 9.34 13.57
CA HIS A 45 -6.92 10.14 13.51
C HIS A 45 -6.67 10.88 14.83
N LEU A 46 -7.65 11.59 15.38
CA LEU A 46 -7.51 12.30 16.66
C LEU A 46 -7.18 11.36 17.82
N LEU A 47 -7.70 10.13 17.82
CA LEU A 47 -7.36 9.11 18.79
C LEU A 47 -5.88 8.73 18.73
N THR A 48 -5.25 8.70 17.54
CA THR A 48 -3.79 8.49 17.45
C THR A 48 -2.97 9.64 18.06
N TRP A 49 -3.57 10.83 18.17
CA TRP A 49 -2.98 12.01 18.83
C TRP A 49 -3.37 12.14 20.30
N TRP A 50 -4.15 11.21 20.86
CA TRP A 50 -4.67 11.30 22.22
C TRP A 50 -3.57 11.60 23.24
N GLY A 51 -2.45 10.87 23.16
CA GLY A 51 -1.29 11.07 24.03
C GLY A 51 -0.70 12.49 23.96
N TRP A 52 -0.65 13.09 22.77
CA TRP A 52 -0.16 14.46 22.58
C TRP A 52 -1.11 15.49 23.21
N PHE A 53 -2.42 15.24 23.19
CA PHE A 53 -3.41 16.14 23.80
C PHE A 53 -3.41 16.05 25.34
N VAL A 54 -3.32 14.85 25.91
CA VAL A 54 -3.42 14.63 27.36
C VAL A 54 -2.10 14.78 28.13
N THR A 55 -0.97 14.89 27.43
CA THR A 55 0.35 15.13 28.04
C THR A 55 0.92 16.49 27.62
N SER A 56 1.96 16.95 28.31
CA SER A 56 2.63 18.24 28.05
C SER A 56 3.93 18.11 27.24
N GLY A 57 4.57 16.93 27.22
CA GLY A 57 5.89 16.74 26.60
C GLY A 57 5.89 16.64 25.07
N GLY A 58 4.75 16.84 24.40
CA GLY A 58 4.64 16.76 22.95
C GLY A 58 5.39 17.89 22.23
N TYR A 59 6.00 17.59 21.08
CA TYR A 59 6.63 18.62 20.25
C TYR A 59 5.64 19.73 19.90
N GLY A 60 6.04 20.99 20.08
CA GLY A 60 5.22 22.18 19.79
C GLY A 60 4.00 22.38 20.69
N ARG A 61 3.80 21.55 21.73
CA ARG A 61 2.59 21.53 22.57
C ARG A 61 2.38 22.79 23.39
N GLU A 62 3.46 23.37 23.89
CA GLU A 62 3.48 24.55 24.78
C GLU A 62 3.88 25.84 24.04
N ARG A 63 3.78 25.85 22.71
CA ARG A 63 3.98 27.09 21.92
C ARG A 63 3.00 28.16 22.41
N VAL A 64 3.51 29.35 22.70
CA VAL A 64 2.68 30.50 23.10
C VAL A 64 1.85 30.99 21.91
N VAL A 65 0.52 31.09 22.10
CA VAL A 65 -0.39 31.57 21.06
C VAL A 65 -0.68 33.06 21.26
N GLY A 66 -0.01 33.89 20.46
CA GLY A 66 -0.12 35.35 20.43
C GLY A 66 -0.87 35.86 19.20
N ASP A 67 -1.07 37.17 19.12
CA ASP A 67 -1.80 37.79 18.01
C ASP A 67 -1.12 37.60 16.64
N ASP A 68 0.19 37.34 16.63
CA ASP A 68 1.02 37.10 15.45
C ASP A 68 0.88 35.69 14.86
N ASN A 69 0.45 34.70 15.65
CA ASN A 69 0.44 33.30 15.26
C ASN A 69 -0.88 32.55 15.57
N ARG A 70 -1.88 33.28 16.09
CA ARG A 70 -3.25 32.80 16.33
C ARG A 70 -3.96 32.53 15.02
N LEU A 71 -4.80 31.49 15.00
CA LEU A 71 -5.59 31.16 13.82
C LEU A 71 -6.60 32.28 13.49
N PRO A 72 -6.87 32.54 12.20
CA PRO A 72 -7.76 33.61 11.80
C PRO A 72 -9.23 33.29 12.10
N GLY A 73 -10.02 34.35 12.34
CA GLY A 73 -11.47 34.26 12.50
C GLY A 73 -11.91 33.41 13.69
N ILE A 74 -12.99 32.66 13.52
CA ILE A 74 -13.58 31.82 14.58
C ILE A 74 -12.62 30.75 15.10
N LEU A 75 -11.64 30.33 14.28
CA LEU A 75 -10.66 29.31 14.67
C LEU A 75 -9.67 29.84 15.71
N GLY A 76 -9.48 31.16 15.82
CA GLY A 76 -8.64 31.77 16.85
C GLY A 76 -9.22 31.67 18.26
N ALA A 77 -10.51 31.36 18.39
CA ALA A 77 -11.17 31.09 19.67
C ALA A 77 -11.00 29.64 20.15
N LEU A 78 -10.37 28.76 19.34
CA LEU A 78 -10.06 27.39 19.76
C LEU A 78 -9.02 27.41 20.89
N PRO A 79 -9.05 26.42 21.81
CA PRO A 79 -8.00 26.23 22.80
C PRO A 79 -6.60 26.21 22.17
N ASP A 80 -5.62 26.79 22.86
CA ASP A 80 -4.21 26.85 22.40
C ASP A 80 -3.68 25.48 22.00
N SER A 81 -4.11 24.41 22.67
CA SER A 81 -3.75 23.02 22.32
C SER A 81 -4.15 22.64 20.90
N LEU A 82 -5.34 23.03 20.43
CA LEU A 82 -5.79 22.77 19.07
C LEU A 82 -5.09 23.67 18.06
N GLN A 83 -4.81 24.92 18.41
CA GLN A 83 -4.06 25.84 17.55
C GLN A 83 -2.60 25.37 17.37
N ASN A 84 -1.97 24.92 18.45
CA ASN A 84 -0.64 24.34 18.44
C ASN A 84 -0.60 23.01 17.71
N TRP A 85 -1.63 22.17 17.85
CA TRP A 85 -1.76 20.94 17.07
C TRP A 85 -1.85 21.25 15.57
N TRP A 86 -2.66 22.23 15.17
CA TRP A 86 -2.76 22.68 13.78
C TRP A 86 -1.44 23.24 13.24
N ALA A 87 -0.75 24.07 14.04
CA ALA A 87 0.58 24.56 13.69
C ALA A 87 1.56 23.39 13.49
N TYR A 88 1.47 22.36 14.33
CA TYR A 88 2.28 21.15 14.18
C TYR A 88 1.91 20.36 12.91
N GLN A 89 0.62 20.17 12.61
CA GLN A 89 0.19 19.54 11.34
C GLN A 89 0.70 20.31 10.12
N THR A 90 0.67 21.64 10.18
CA THR A 90 1.18 22.51 9.10
C THR A 90 2.69 22.35 8.94
N ALA A 91 3.44 22.29 10.04
CA ALA A 91 4.88 22.04 10.01
C ALA A 91 5.22 20.64 9.46
N ILE A 92 4.48 19.60 9.88
CA ILE A 92 4.60 18.23 9.36
C ILE A 92 4.35 18.23 7.85
N TYR A 93 3.25 18.82 7.39
CA TYR A 93 2.92 18.90 5.98
C TYR A 93 4.02 19.63 5.19
N GLY A 94 4.43 20.82 5.66
CA GLY A 94 5.48 21.64 5.05
C GLY A 94 6.80 20.89 4.89
N TYR A 95 7.23 20.16 5.93
CA TYR A 95 8.39 19.29 5.85
C TYR A 95 8.20 18.18 4.80
N HIS A 96 7.08 17.46 4.84
CA HIS A 96 6.88 16.31 3.96
C HIS A 96 6.76 16.68 2.48
N VAL A 97 6.17 17.83 2.14
CA VAL A 97 6.10 18.31 0.75
C VAL A 97 7.39 18.99 0.29
N GLY A 98 8.21 19.51 1.23
CA GLY A 98 9.47 20.18 0.94
C GLY A 98 10.71 19.28 1.00
N GLU A 99 10.59 18.02 1.43
CA GLU A 99 11.72 17.10 1.54
C GLU A 99 12.16 16.59 0.16
N SER A 100 13.28 17.11 -0.33
CA SER A 100 13.92 16.75 -1.60
C SER A 100 15.44 16.63 -1.46
N SER A 101 15.95 16.39 -0.25
CA SER A 101 17.38 16.23 0.00
C SER A 101 17.89 14.94 -0.66
N PRO A 102 18.88 14.99 -1.57
CA PRO A 102 19.33 13.79 -2.28
C PRO A 102 19.81 12.70 -1.33
N HIS A 103 19.46 11.45 -1.61
CA HIS A 103 19.93 10.31 -0.80
C HIS A 103 20.42 9.15 -1.66
N ASN A 104 21.55 8.56 -1.27
CA ASN A 104 22.17 7.44 -1.98
C ASN A 104 21.29 6.19 -2.12
N TYR A 105 20.19 6.09 -1.39
CA TYR A 105 19.22 4.99 -1.46
C TYR A 105 17.79 5.43 -1.81
N GLU A 106 17.60 6.65 -2.31
CA GLU A 106 16.29 7.10 -2.80
C GLU A 106 15.80 6.21 -3.95
N ALA A 107 14.55 5.79 -3.94
CA ALA A 107 13.99 4.84 -4.89
C ALA A 107 12.75 5.45 -5.58
N PRO A 108 12.87 5.92 -6.83
CA PRO A 108 11.75 6.50 -7.56
C PRO A 108 10.54 5.55 -7.62
N ALA A 109 9.34 6.08 -7.37
CA ALA A 109 8.13 5.28 -7.22
C ALA A 109 7.77 4.44 -8.45
N ILE A 110 8.11 4.93 -9.65
CA ILE A 110 7.89 4.20 -10.89
C ILE A 110 8.65 2.87 -10.94
N GLY A 111 9.78 2.75 -10.23
CA GLY A 111 10.60 1.54 -10.16
C GLY A 111 10.15 0.53 -9.11
N TRP A 112 9.20 0.88 -8.22
CA TRP A 112 8.78 0.01 -7.13
C TRP A 112 8.19 -1.33 -7.60
N PRO A 113 7.27 -1.39 -8.59
CA PRO A 113 6.70 -2.68 -9.02
C PRO A 113 7.75 -3.67 -9.54
N LEU A 114 8.88 -3.16 -10.04
CA LEU A 114 9.96 -3.97 -10.58
C LEU A 114 11.01 -4.33 -9.52
N LEU A 115 10.88 -3.85 -8.28
CA LEU A 115 11.88 -4.01 -7.22
C LEU A 115 13.26 -3.50 -7.66
N LEU A 116 13.33 -2.35 -8.32
CA LEU A 116 14.62 -1.89 -8.87
C LEU A 116 15.61 -1.51 -7.79
N ARG A 117 15.16 -0.91 -6.69
CA ARG A 117 16.06 -0.34 -5.68
C ARG A 117 15.54 -0.53 -4.26
N PRO A 118 15.77 -1.69 -3.63
CA PRO A 118 15.48 -1.87 -2.21
C PRO A 118 16.36 -0.94 -1.35
N THR A 119 15.80 -0.44 -0.25
CA THR A 119 16.51 0.51 0.63
C THR A 119 17.42 -0.25 1.59
N TYR A 120 18.69 0.14 1.66
CA TYR A 120 19.61 -0.30 2.69
C TYR A 120 19.37 0.46 3.99
N MET A 121 19.26 -0.25 5.10
CA MET A 121 19.01 0.31 6.43
C MET A 121 20.27 0.30 7.29
N HIS A 122 21.13 -0.71 7.12
CA HIS A 122 22.34 -0.88 7.90
C HIS A 122 23.37 -1.71 7.14
N TYR A 123 24.61 -1.24 7.08
CA TYR A 123 25.76 -2.03 6.64
C TYR A 123 26.92 -1.85 7.61
N ARG A 124 27.59 -2.95 7.97
CA ARG A 124 28.83 -2.91 8.74
C ARG A 124 29.74 -4.05 8.33
N ASP A 125 30.91 -3.70 7.81
CA ASP A 125 32.02 -4.64 7.61
C ASP A 125 32.69 -4.95 8.96
N LEU A 126 32.91 -6.23 9.26
CA LEU A 126 33.51 -6.68 10.51
C LEU A 126 35.04 -6.86 10.41
N GLY A 127 35.63 -6.73 9.21
CA GLY A 127 37.07 -6.81 8.97
C GLY A 127 37.64 -8.22 8.92
N ASP A 128 36.79 -9.25 8.98
CA ASP A 128 37.15 -10.67 8.92
C ASP A 128 36.62 -11.38 7.65
N GLY A 129 36.16 -10.60 6.67
CA GLY A 129 35.51 -11.11 5.45
C GLY A 129 33.99 -11.30 5.58
N THR A 130 33.40 -10.96 6.74
CA THR A 130 31.96 -10.95 6.95
C THR A 130 31.42 -9.53 7.18
N ALA A 131 30.12 -9.35 6.93
CA ALA A 131 29.43 -8.10 7.19
C ALA A 131 28.02 -8.32 7.76
N GLU A 132 27.54 -7.34 8.50
CA GLU A 132 26.14 -7.19 8.90
C GLU A 132 25.43 -6.31 7.87
N ALA A 133 24.30 -6.78 7.35
CA ALA A 133 23.54 -6.11 6.31
C ALA A 133 22.04 -6.19 6.61
N ILE A 134 21.36 -5.05 6.64
CA ILE A 134 19.90 -4.98 6.78
C ILE A 134 19.35 -4.17 5.61
N THR A 135 18.45 -4.79 4.85
CA THR A 135 17.79 -4.16 3.70
C THR A 135 16.28 -4.34 3.78
N GLY A 136 15.54 -3.35 3.30
CA GLY A 136 14.08 -3.40 3.17
C GLY A 136 13.61 -4.21 1.95
N ILE A 137 14.38 -5.18 1.49
CA ILE A 137 14.02 -6.01 0.33
C ILE A 137 12.92 -7.02 0.72
N PRO A 138 11.81 -7.13 -0.04
CA PRO A 138 10.80 -8.15 0.19
C PRO A 138 11.28 -9.49 -0.36
N ASN A 139 10.57 -10.58 -0.06
CA ASN A 139 10.76 -11.84 -0.79
C ASN A 139 10.43 -11.60 -2.28
N PRO A 140 11.42 -11.68 -3.21
CA PRO A 140 11.19 -11.25 -4.59
C PRO A 140 10.12 -12.05 -5.33
N LEU A 141 9.95 -13.33 -4.98
CA LEU A 141 8.92 -14.17 -5.60
C LEU A 141 7.51 -13.79 -5.14
N ILE A 142 7.33 -13.44 -3.86
CA ILE A 142 6.06 -12.86 -3.38
C ILE A 142 5.82 -11.52 -4.06
N TRP A 143 6.84 -10.66 -4.12
CA TRP A 143 6.73 -9.30 -4.65
C TRP A 143 6.33 -9.29 -6.13
N TRP A 144 7.14 -9.91 -6.99
CA TRP A 144 6.84 -9.97 -8.42
C TRP A 144 5.60 -10.81 -8.72
N GLY A 145 5.36 -11.88 -7.96
CA GLY A 145 4.11 -12.65 -8.04
C GLY A 145 2.88 -11.79 -7.76
N ALA A 146 2.94 -10.94 -6.73
CA ALA A 146 1.86 -10.04 -6.38
C ALA A 146 1.65 -8.92 -7.42
N VAL A 147 2.73 -8.35 -7.95
CA VAL A 147 2.65 -7.37 -9.04
C VAL A 147 2.02 -8.00 -10.29
N ALA A 148 2.46 -9.20 -10.67
CA ALA A 148 1.85 -9.97 -11.76
C ALA A 148 0.37 -10.29 -11.49
N ALA A 149 0.01 -10.57 -10.24
CA ALA A 149 -1.38 -10.80 -9.84
C ALA A 149 -2.24 -9.55 -9.99
N VAL A 150 -1.74 -8.37 -9.58
CA VAL A 150 -2.42 -7.08 -9.80
C VAL A 150 -2.65 -6.83 -11.30
N ILE A 151 -1.62 -7.02 -12.13
CA ILE A 151 -1.72 -6.87 -13.59
C ILE A 151 -2.76 -7.86 -14.14
N THR A 152 -2.75 -9.11 -13.69
CA THR A 152 -3.72 -10.13 -14.09
C THR A 152 -5.15 -9.69 -13.77
N LEU A 153 -5.40 -9.20 -12.56
CA LEU A 153 -6.72 -8.69 -12.15
C LEU A 153 -7.18 -7.49 -12.99
N LEU A 154 -6.26 -6.55 -13.29
CA LEU A 154 -6.54 -5.40 -14.16
C LEU A 154 -6.89 -5.83 -15.60
N VAL A 155 -6.10 -6.73 -16.19
CA VAL A 155 -6.35 -7.25 -17.54
C VAL A 155 -7.68 -8.00 -17.59
N LEU A 156 -7.98 -8.86 -16.60
CA LEU A 156 -9.26 -9.57 -16.53
C LEU A 156 -10.43 -8.60 -16.41
N LEU A 157 -10.30 -7.52 -15.62
CA LEU A 157 -11.34 -6.50 -15.51
C LEU A 157 -11.53 -5.73 -16.82
N ALA A 158 -10.45 -5.31 -17.47
CA ALA A 158 -10.49 -4.60 -18.75
C ALA A 158 -11.14 -5.46 -19.85
N VAL A 159 -10.75 -6.74 -19.95
CA VAL A 159 -11.32 -7.67 -20.93
C VAL A 159 -12.82 -7.90 -20.67
N ARG A 160 -13.24 -8.04 -19.41
CA ARG A 160 -14.67 -8.16 -19.04
C ARG A 160 -15.46 -6.89 -19.35
N ALA A 161 -14.85 -5.72 -19.21
CA ALA A 161 -15.47 -4.43 -19.56
C ALA A 161 -15.67 -4.29 -21.07
N VAL A 162 -14.66 -4.65 -21.88
CA VAL A 162 -14.70 -4.53 -23.34
C VAL A 162 -15.62 -5.57 -23.99
N ARG A 163 -15.54 -6.84 -23.57
CA ARG A 163 -16.30 -7.93 -24.21
C ARG A 163 -17.71 -8.13 -23.62
N GLY A 164 -18.10 -7.30 -22.66
CA GLY A 164 -19.34 -7.46 -21.90
C GLY A 164 -19.25 -8.59 -20.86
N MET A 165 -19.85 -8.36 -19.68
CA MET A 165 -19.76 -9.25 -18.51
C MET A 165 -20.25 -10.70 -18.76
N ARG A 166 -20.91 -10.98 -19.89
CA ARG A 166 -21.49 -12.28 -20.23
C ARG A 166 -20.60 -13.19 -21.09
N ALA A 167 -19.50 -12.68 -21.67
CA ALA A 167 -18.86 -13.35 -22.82
C ALA A 167 -17.52 -14.06 -22.54
N LEU A 168 -16.99 -14.06 -21.31
CA LEU A 168 -15.70 -14.74 -21.04
C LEU A 168 -15.85 -16.02 -20.22
N PRO A 169 -15.52 -17.19 -20.80
CA PRO A 169 -15.09 -18.36 -20.03
C PRO A 169 -13.67 -18.08 -19.52
N GLY A 170 -13.56 -17.36 -18.41
CA GLY A 170 -12.32 -17.21 -17.65
C GLY A 170 -12.39 -18.00 -16.35
N PRO A 171 -11.26 -18.29 -15.69
CA PRO A 171 -11.29 -18.87 -14.36
C PRO A 171 -12.15 -17.98 -13.44
N ALA A 172 -13.10 -18.61 -12.75
CA ALA A 172 -13.86 -17.93 -11.71
C ALA A 172 -12.86 -17.45 -10.65
N LEU A 173 -12.82 -16.14 -10.40
CA LEU A 173 -12.02 -15.60 -9.32
C LEU A 173 -12.75 -15.95 -8.01
N PRO A 174 -12.07 -16.55 -7.02
CA PRO A 174 -12.66 -16.91 -5.74
C PRO A 174 -12.80 -15.69 -4.82
N ALA A 175 -13.17 -14.53 -5.39
CA ALA A 175 -13.34 -13.27 -4.70
C ALA A 175 -14.47 -12.48 -5.37
N SER A 176 -15.25 -11.77 -4.55
CA SER A 176 -16.29 -10.88 -5.06
C SER A 176 -15.67 -9.72 -5.85
N GLY A 177 -16.43 -9.14 -6.77
CA GLY A 177 -16.00 -7.95 -7.50
C GLY A 177 -15.66 -6.78 -6.56
N TRP A 178 -16.36 -6.68 -5.43
CA TRP A 178 -16.05 -5.71 -4.37
C TRP A 178 -14.67 -5.95 -3.74
N ALA A 179 -14.35 -7.19 -3.36
CA ALA A 179 -13.05 -7.52 -2.77
C ALA A 179 -11.90 -7.21 -3.73
N ILE A 180 -12.05 -7.55 -5.02
CA ILE A 180 -11.06 -7.22 -6.05
C ILE A 180 -10.92 -5.70 -6.20
N ALA A 181 -12.04 -4.95 -6.20
CA ALA A 181 -11.99 -3.50 -6.28
C ALA A 181 -11.28 -2.87 -5.07
N VAL A 182 -11.52 -3.38 -3.86
CA VAL A 182 -10.82 -2.94 -2.64
C VAL A 182 -9.31 -3.17 -2.77
N VAL A 183 -8.90 -4.33 -3.26
CA VAL A 183 -7.49 -4.67 -3.50
C VAL A 183 -6.85 -3.72 -4.50
N LEU A 184 -7.45 -3.55 -5.68
CA LEU A 184 -6.91 -2.70 -6.75
C LEU A 184 -6.88 -1.22 -6.35
N VAL A 185 -7.92 -0.73 -5.68
CA VAL A 185 -7.96 0.64 -5.14
C VAL A 185 -6.94 0.83 -4.04
N GLY A 186 -6.72 -0.17 -3.17
CA GLY A 186 -5.68 -0.12 -2.15
C GLY A 186 -4.28 0.03 -2.73
N VAL A 187 -3.95 -0.79 -3.75
CA VAL A 187 -2.67 -0.66 -4.47
C VAL A 187 -2.57 0.70 -5.17
N GLY A 188 -3.60 1.09 -5.92
CA GLY A 188 -3.60 2.35 -6.67
C GLY A 188 -3.48 3.57 -5.76
N ALA A 189 -4.25 3.62 -4.66
CA ALA A 189 -4.22 4.73 -3.72
C ALA A 189 -2.91 4.82 -2.93
N GLY A 190 -2.23 3.69 -2.68
CA GLY A 190 -0.94 3.69 -2.01
C GLY A 190 0.24 4.00 -2.93
N TRP A 191 0.11 3.80 -4.25
CA TRP A 191 1.22 3.94 -5.21
C TRP A 191 1.11 5.17 -6.11
N LEU A 192 -0.03 5.38 -6.77
CA LEU A 192 -0.18 6.41 -7.80
C LEU A 192 0.11 7.84 -7.31
N PRO A 193 -0.24 8.25 -6.07
CA PRO A 193 0.10 9.58 -5.59
C PRO A 193 1.60 9.88 -5.62
N TRP A 194 2.45 8.89 -5.38
CA TRP A 194 3.91 9.08 -5.42
C TRP A 194 4.45 9.39 -6.81
N LEU A 195 3.72 9.01 -7.87
CA LEU A 195 4.10 9.37 -9.24
C LEU A 195 3.94 10.87 -9.52
N LEU A 196 3.21 11.60 -8.66
CA LEU A 196 3.04 13.04 -8.74
C LEU A 196 4.17 13.83 -8.03
N TYR A 197 5.08 13.13 -7.32
CA TYR A 197 6.17 13.74 -6.57
C TYR A 197 7.53 13.11 -6.94
N PRO A 198 7.95 13.21 -8.22
CA PRO A 198 9.17 12.55 -8.70
C PRO A 198 10.45 13.10 -8.06
N ASP A 199 10.46 14.39 -7.68
CA ASP A 199 11.63 15.07 -7.12
C ASP A 199 11.77 14.89 -5.60
N ARG A 200 10.81 14.22 -4.96
CA ARG A 200 10.82 13.99 -3.51
C ARG A 200 11.77 12.86 -3.17
N THR A 201 12.51 13.01 -2.07
CA THR A 201 13.30 11.91 -1.51
C THR A 201 12.37 10.85 -0.94
N ILE A 202 12.24 9.74 -1.67
CA ILE A 202 11.33 8.64 -1.35
C ILE A 202 12.09 7.32 -1.37
N PHE A 203 11.59 6.34 -0.62
CA PHE A 203 12.30 5.09 -0.39
C PHE A 203 11.40 3.90 -0.67
N PHE A 204 12.02 2.77 -1.02
CA PHE A 204 11.27 1.57 -1.37
C PHE A 204 10.45 1.03 -0.19
N PHE A 205 10.92 1.18 1.04
CA PHE A 205 10.18 0.71 2.22
C PHE A 205 8.82 1.40 2.41
N TYR A 206 8.55 2.54 1.76
CA TYR A 206 7.22 3.17 1.75
C TYR A 206 6.16 2.25 1.13
N THR A 207 6.57 1.28 0.33
CA THR A 207 5.69 0.25 -0.22
C THR A 207 5.07 -0.67 0.82
N ILE A 208 5.49 -0.62 2.09
CA ILE A 208 4.89 -1.42 3.18
C ILE A 208 3.36 -1.25 3.25
N VAL A 209 2.84 -0.07 2.89
CA VAL A 209 1.39 0.21 2.85
C VAL A 209 0.67 -0.54 1.73
N LEU A 210 1.38 -0.96 0.68
CA LEU A 210 0.85 -1.75 -0.43
C LEU A 210 0.77 -3.25 -0.08
N THR A 211 1.63 -3.72 0.83
CA THR A 211 1.84 -5.13 1.14
C THR A 211 0.53 -5.90 1.41
N PRO A 212 -0.42 -5.41 2.24
CA PRO A 212 -1.66 -6.14 2.47
C PRO A 212 -2.46 -6.37 1.18
N PHE A 213 -2.53 -5.36 0.30
CA PHE A 213 -3.28 -5.46 -0.95
C PHE A 213 -2.55 -6.31 -1.99
N LEU A 214 -1.23 -6.21 -2.07
CA LEU A 214 -0.39 -7.06 -2.92
C LEU A 214 -0.53 -8.53 -2.57
N VAL A 215 -0.46 -8.86 -1.27
CA VAL A 215 -0.65 -10.24 -0.79
C VAL A 215 -2.07 -10.73 -1.10
N LEU A 216 -3.10 -9.92 -0.87
CA LEU A 216 -4.47 -10.29 -1.22
C LEU A 216 -4.66 -10.51 -2.73
N ALA A 217 -4.06 -9.68 -3.58
CA ALA A 217 -4.07 -9.87 -5.03
C ALA A 217 -3.45 -11.23 -5.40
N LEU A 218 -2.28 -11.52 -4.85
CA LEU A 218 -1.58 -12.78 -5.04
C LEU A 218 -2.44 -13.97 -4.57
N THR A 219 -3.04 -13.89 -3.38
CA THR A 219 -3.92 -14.93 -2.84
C THR A 219 -5.10 -15.21 -3.76
N VAL A 220 -5.77 -14.18 -4.27
CA VAL A 220 -6.91 -14.35 -5.19
C VAL A 220 -6.48 -15.09 -6.47
N VAL A 221 -5.33 -14.72 -7.03
CA VAL A 221 -4.81 -15.36 -8.25
C VAL A 221 -4.35 -16.80 -7.98
N LEU A 222 -3.64 -17.06 -6.88
CA LEU A 222 -3.23 -18.41 -6.51
C LEU A 222 -4.43 -19.33 -6.22
N ALA A 223 -5.48 -18.80 -5.59
CA ALA A 223 -6.71 -19.55 -5.37
C ALA A 223 -7.43 -19.86 -6.70
N ALA A 224 -7.37 -18.96 -7.69
CA ALA A 224 -7.87 -19.24 -9.04
C ALA A 224 -7.00 -20.29 -9.79
N VAL A 225 -5.68 -20.28 -9.58
CA VAL A 225 -4.75 -21.29 -10.11
C VAL A 225 -5.03 -22.66 -9.51
N LEU A 226 -5.19 -22.75 -8.19
CA LEU A 226 -5.57 -23.96 -7.45
C LEU A 226 -6.84 -24.61 -8.03
N GLY A 227 -7.81 -23.77 -8.39
CA GLY A 227 -9.09 -24.19 -8.96
C GLY A 227 -10.13 -24.54 -7.89
N PRO A 228 -11.42 -24.59 -8.28
CA PRO A 228 -12.51 -24.83 -7.34
C PRO A 228 -12.52 -26.28 -6.82
N ALA A 229 -13.30 -26.53 -5.77
CA ALA A 229 -13.37 -27.82 -5.08
C ALA A 229 -13.92 -28.95 -5.98
N ASP A 230 -14.80 -28.59 -6.92
CA ASP A 230 -15.45 -29.46 -7.89
C ASP A 230 -14.69 -29.57 -9.23
N ALA A 231 -13.50 -28.97 -9.33
CA ALA A 231 -12.68 -29.08 -10.53
C ALA A 231 -12.28 -30.55 -10.81
N PRO A 232 -12.16 -30.97 -12.09
CA PRO A 232 -11.68 -32.29 -12.44
C PRO A 232 -10.37 -32.62 -11.71
N PRO A 233 -10.17 -33.86 -11.22
CA PRO A 233 -9.01 -34.21 -10.38
C PRO A 233 -7.67 -33.77 -10.97
N GLY A 234 -7.44 -33.99 -12.28
CA GLY A 234 -6.21 -33.56 -12.94
C GLY A 234 -5.96 -32.05 -12.90
N ARG A 235 -7.02 -31.23 -13.05
CA ARG A 235 -6.92 -29.76 -13.02
C ARG A 235 -6.60 -29.24 -11.62
N ARG A 236 -7.20 -29.85 -10.58
CA ARG A 236 -6.98 -29.51 -9.18
C ARG A 236 -5.62 -29.99 -8.68
N THR A 237 -5.18 -31.18 -9.07
CA THR A 237 -3.84 -31.69 -8.75
C THR A 237 -2.75 -30.80 -9.34
N LEU A 238 -2.87 -30.41 -10.62
CA LEU A 238 -1.92 -29.51 -11.25
C LEU A 238 -1.90 -28.13 -10.58
N GLY A 239 -3.09 -27.55 -10.32
CA GLY A 239 -3.20 -26.27 -9.60
C GLY A 239 -2.59 -26.32 -8.21
N GLY A 240 -2.84 -27.40 -7.47
CA GLY A 240 -2.25 -27.65 -6.16
C GLY A 240 -0.73 -27.79 -6.21
N ALA A 241 -0.20 -28.55 -7.17
CA ALA A 241 1.24 -28.70 -7.36
C ALA A 241 1.93 -27.37 -7.65
N ILE A 242 1.33 -26.51 -8.49
CA ILE A 242 1.86 -25.17 -8.79
C ILE A 242 1.88 -24.30 -7.54
N VAL A 243 0.77 -24.24 -6.79
CA VAL A 243 0.68 -23.41 -5.59
C VAL A 243 1.63 -23.89 -4.50
N ILE A 244 1.69 -25.20 -4.23
CA ILE A 244 2.61 -25.78 -3.26
C ILE A 244 4.06 -25.54 -3.67
N GLY A 245 4.39 -25.76 -4.95
CA GLY A 245 5.73 -25.50 -5.47
C GLY A 245 6.16 -24.04 -5.29
N MET A 246 5.27 -23.10 -5.57
CA MET A 246 5.52 -21.69 -5.30
C MET A 246 5.76 -21.42 -3.81
N LEU A 247 4.92 -21.96 -2.91
CA LEU A 247 5.05 -21.76 -1.47
C LEU A 247 6.36 -22.34 -0.91
N VAL A 248 6.77 -23.52 -1.39
CA VAL A 248 8.06 -24.12 -1.04
C VAL A 248 9.21 -23.21 -1.49
N LEU A 249 9.14 -22.69 -2.72
CA LEU A 249 10.16 -21.76 -3.23
C LEU A 249 10.17 -20.43 -2.46
N VAL A 250 9.00 -19.92 -2.05
CA VAL A 250 8.89 -18.75 -1.17
C VAL A 250 9.62 -19.00 0.13
N VAL A 251 9.39 -20.14 0.80
CA VAL A 251 10.08 -20.48 2.05
C VAL A 251 11.59 -20.60 1.84
N ALA A 252 12.02 -21.28 0.77
CA ALA A 252 13.44 -21.41 0.44
C ALA A 252 14.11 -20.04 0.18
N LEU A 253 13.45 -19.16 -0.58
CA LEU A 253 13.94 -17.80 -0.82
C LEU A 253 13.94 -16.96 0.45
N SER A 254 12.95 -17.12 1.33
CA SER A 254 12.95 -16.44 2.63
C SER A 254 14.13 -16.89 3.49
N ALA A 255 14.46 -18.18 3.51
CA ALA A 255 15.67 -18.67 4.18
C ALA A 255 16.95 -18.12 3.53
N PHE A 256 16.99 -18.01 2.20
CA PHE A 256 18.10 -17.41 1.47
C PHE A 256 18.28 -15.93 1.84
N PHE A 257 17.22 -15.11 1.85
CA PHE A 257 17.28 -13.68 2.18
C PHE A 257 17.32 -13.37 3.68
N LEU A 258 17.09 -14.34 4.57
CA LEU A 258 17.01 -14.14 6.02
C LEU A 258 18.16 -13.30 6.61
N PRO A 259 19.45 -13.50 6.22
CA PRO A 259 20.52 -12.70 6.80
C PRO A 259 20.40 -11.19 6.53
N LEU A 260 19.82 -10.79 5.39
CA LEU A 260 19.59 -9.39 5.01
C LEU A 260 18.40 -8.77 5.74
N TRP A 261 17.58 -9.57 6.43
CA TRP A 261 16.45 -9.08 7.24
C TRP A 261 16.80 -9.01 8.71
N THR A 262 17.67 -9.89 9.17
CA THR A 262 18.05 -10.01 10.59
C THR A 262 19.40 -9.37 10.91
N GLY A 263 20.21 -9.02 9.90
CA GLY A 263 21.55 -8.46 10.11
C GLY A 263 22.55 -9.45 10.70
N ILE A 264 22.36 -10.75 10.46
CA ILE A 264 23.30 -11.77 10.96
C ILE A 264 24.62 -11.65 10.19
N PRO A 265 25.79 -11.62 10.87
CA PRO A 265 27.09 -11.61 10.21
C PRO A 265 27.21 -12.72 9.15
N THR A 266 27.44 -12.31 7.91
CA THR A 266 27.43 -13.20 6.74
C THR A 266 28.65 -12.90 5.87
N PRO A 267 29.32 -13.90 5.27
CA PRO A 267 30.41 -13.64 4.33
C PRO A 267 29.99 -12.66 3.23
N ILE A 268 30.85 -11.69 2.92
CA ILE A 268 30.53 -10.60 1.99
C ILE A 268 30.12 -11.14 0.61
N GLU A 269 30.82 -12.18 0.12
CA GLU A 269 30.48 -12.86 -1.14
C GLU A 269 29.06 -13.44 -1.12
N GLN A 270 28.63 -14.00 0.01
CA GLN A 270 27.27 -14.51 0.15
C GLN A 270 26.24 -13.39 0.13
N ILE A 271 26.52 -12.24 0.76
CA ILE A 271 25.65 -11.06 0.68
C ILE A 271 25.50 -10.63 -0.79
N GLN A 272 26.60 -10.58 -1.55
CA GLN A 272 26.59 -10.21 -2.96
C GLN A 272 25.74 -11.16 -3.83
N LEU A 273 25.72 -12.47 -3.54
CA LEU A 273 24.86 -13.43 -4.25
C LEU A 273 23.36 -13.14 -4.12
N ARG A 274 22.96 -12.35 -3.12
CA ARG A 274 21.56 -11.95 -2.90
C ARG A 274 21.19 -10.71 -3.70
N TYR A 275 22.14 -10.04 -4.33
CA TYR A 275 21.89 -8.91 -5.23
C TYR A 275 21.65 -9.40 -6.65
N TRP A 276 20.38 -9.68 -6.95
CA TRP A 276 20.00 -10.22 -8.26
C TRP A 276 19.98 -9.17 -9.36
N LEU A 277 19.71 -7.91 -9.00
CA LEU A 277 19.82 -6.78 -9.92
C LEU A 277 21.04 -5.93 -9.55
N PRO A 278 21.76 -5.37 -10.53
CA PRO A 278 22.89 -4.47 -10.27
C PRO A 278 22.52 -3.24 -9.43
N THR A 279 21.25 -2.87 -9.40
CA THR A 279 20.71 -1.70 -8.70
C THR A 279 20.32 -1.98 -7.25
N TRP A 280 20.57 -3.19 -6.73
CA TRP A 280 20.29 -3.55 -5.33
C TRP A 280 21.42 -3.15 -4.36
N ILE A 281 22.49 -2.53 -4.87
CA ILE A 281 23.62 -1.98 -4.11
C ILE A 281 23.68 -0.46 -4.24
#